data_AF-A0A6M0IFH0-F1
#
_entry.id   AF-A0A6M0IFH0-F1
#
_cell.length_a   1.000
_cell.length_b   1.000
_cell.length_c   1.000
_cell.angle_alpha   90.00
_cell.angle_beta   90.00
_cell.angle_gamma   90.00
#
_symmetry.space_group_name_H-M   'P 1'
#
loop_
_entity.id
_entity.type
_entity.pdbx_description
1 polymer ?
#
loop_
_entity_poly.entity_id
_entity_poly.type
_entity_poly.pdbx_seq_one_letter_code
_entity_poly.pdbx_strand_id
1 'polypeptide(L)'
;MLIELYANPDFQAVKLPESPIANLNGELPDEETGLELGDLLGSFSSREEAIAAITQHVNEQNGQVTESHSAPFNDYSHVEWLTVTIETDHKQIENRAYYLVSDEGY
;
A
#
# COMPACT_ATOMS: atom_id res chain seq x y z
N MET A 1 19.45 -2.98 -3.03
CA MET A 1 18.27 -2.30 -2.51
C MET A 1 17.24 -3.36 -2.24
N LEU A 2 16.83 -3.51 -0.99
CA LEU A 2 15.80 -4.47 -0.58
C LEU A 2 14.51 -3.70 -0.40
N ILE A 3 13.40 -4.25 -0.90
CA ILE A 3 12.07 -3.67 -0.77
C ILE A 3 11.21 -4.62 0.02
N GLU A 4 10.72 -4.16 1.16
CA GLU A 4 9.81 -4.89 2.00
C GLU A 4 8.37 -4.55 1.63
N LEU A 5 7.56 -5.58 1.40
CA LEU A 5 6.15 -5.45 1.07
C LEU A 5 5.32 -5.70 2.32
N TYR A 6 4.58 -4.69 2.75
CA TYR A 6 3.65 -4.79 3.86
C TYR A 6 2.21 -4.78 3.36
N ALA A 7 1.38 -5.65 3.92
CA ALA A 7 -0.06 -5.56 3.76
C ALA A 7 -0.56 -4.26 4.39
N ASN A 8 -1.49 -3.57 3.74
CA ASN A 8 -2.24 -2.50 4.40
C ASN A 8 -3.57 -3.08 4.94
N PRO A 9 -3.67 -3.39 6.25
CA PRO A 9 -4.87 -3.96 6.84
C PRO A 9 -6.04 -2.97 6.88
N ASP A 10 -5.76 -1.67 6.76
CA ASP A 10 -6.76 -0.60 6.87
C ASP A 10 -7.33 -0.14 5.52
N PHE A 11 -7.03 -0.87 4.42
CA PHE A 11 -7.65 -0.57 3.13
C PHE A 11 -9.10 -1.08 3.05
N GLN A 12 -9.93 -0.75 4.04
CA GLN A 12 -11.36 -0.64 3.84
C GLN A 12 -11.62 0.67 3.11
N ALA A 13 -11.47 0.66 1.78
CA ALA A 13 -11.83 1.78 0.91
C ALA A 13 -11.43 3.14 1.53
N VAL A 14 -10.14 3.43 1.61
CA VAL A 14 -9.66 4.75 2.00
C VAL A 14 -10.38 5.75 1.10
N LYS A 15 -11.43 6.39 1.63
CA LYS A 15 -11.87 7.68 1.13
C LYS A 15 -10.60 8.49 1.20
N LEU A 16 -10.03 8.83 0.04
CA LEU A 16 -9.00 9.85 -0.05
C LEU A 16 -9.40 10.93 0.94
N PRO A 17 -8.56 11.25 1.96
CA PRO A 17 -8.93 12.29 2.90
C PRO A 17 -9.17 13.55 2.06
N GLU A 18 -10.44 13.93 1.96
CA GLU A 18 -10.86 15.20 1.43
C GLU A 18 -10.25 16.25 2.37
N SER A 19 -9.00 16.64 2.11
CA SER A 19 -8.42 17.82 2.75
C SER A 19 -9.27 19.04 2.35
N PRO A 20 -9.47 20.07 3.19
CA PRO A 20 -8.97 20.27 4.55
C PRO A 20 -10.11 20.59 5.54
N ILE A 21 -10.28 19.80 6.61
CA ILE A 21 -10.91 20.37 7.81
C ILE A 21 -9.80 21.10 8.56
N ALA A 22 -9.82 22.43 8.43
CA ALA A 22 -9.11 23.32 9.34
C ALA A 22 -9.55 22.97 10.77
N ASN A 23 -8.69 22.26 11.51
CA ASN A 23 -8.86 22.09 12.94
C ASN A 23 -8.66 23.46 13.59
N LEU A 24 -9.76 24.04 14.07
CA LEU A 24 -9.82 25.32 14.79
C LEU A 24 -9.34 25.23 16.25
N ASN A 25 -8.72 24.12 16.66
CA ASN A 25 -8.14 23.95 17.98
C ASN A 25 -6.63 23.76 17.83
N GLY A 26 -5.85 24.69 18.41
CA GLY A 26 -4.39 24.72 18.38
C GLY A 26 -3.73 23.62 19.21
N GLU A 27 -4.04 22.38 18.89
CA GLU A 27 -3.31 21.19 19.31
C GLU A 27 -2.62 20.69 18.05
N LEU A 28 -1.30 20.81 18.00
CA LEU A 28 -0.51 20.11 17.00
C LEU A 28 -0.89 18.62 17.15
N PRO A 29 -1.29 17.92 16.08
CA PRO A 29 -1.43 16.47 16.19
C PRO A 29 -0.03 15.92 16.46
N ASP A 30 0.24 15.54 17.71
CA ASP A 30 1.37 14.69 18.15
C ASP A 30 1.17 13.22 17.69
N GLU A 31 0.44 13.02 16.59
CA GLU A 31 0.55 11.79 15.84
C GLU A 31 1.67 12.02 14.84
N GLU A 32 2.89 11.67 15.28
CA GLU A 32 3.84 11.03 14.37
C GLU A 32 2.96 10.08 13.56
N THR A 33 2.67 10.42 12.30
CA THR A 33 1.86 9.61 11.40
C THR A 33 2.72 8.39 11.12
N GLY A 34 2.81 7.53 12.13
CA GLY A 34 3.53 6.28 12.11
C GLY A 34 2.81 5.51 11.03
N LEU A 35 3.51 5.29 9.93
CA LEU A 35 3.09 4.28 8.97
C LEU A 35 2.87 3.00 9.77
N GLU A 36 1.61 2.69 10.03
CA GLU A 36 1.21 1.38 10.55
C GLU A 36 1.39 0.40 9.40
N LEU A 37 2.66 0.01 9.22
CA LEU A 37 3.02 -1.09 8.35
C LEU A 37 2.32 -2.33 8.92
N GLY A 38 1.43 -2.93 8.14
CA GLY A 38 0.76 -4.15 8.55
C GLY A 38 1.69 -5.35 8.52
N ASP A 39 1.13 -6.51 8.18
CA ASP A 39 1.92 -7.74 8.15
C ASP A 39 2.94 -7.70 6.98
N LEU A 40 4.21 -8.04 7.27
CA LEU A 40 5.24 -8.17 6.25
C LEU A 40 4.94 -9.39 5.38
N LEU A 41 4.53 -9.14 4.14
CA LEU A 41 4.22 -10.18 3.15
C LEU A 41 5.48 -10.79 2.55
N GLY A 42 6.58 -10.03 2.51
CA GLY A 42 7.87 -10.51 2.05
C GLY A 42 8.85 -9.40 1.70
N SER A 43 10.08 -9.79 1.38
CA SER A 43 11.13 -8.88 0.95
C SER A 43 11.57 -9.23 -0.47
N PHE A 44 11.74 -8.22 -1.31
CA PHE A 44 11.94 -8.32 -2.75
C PHE A 44 13.12 -7.47 -3.17
N SER A 45 13.77 -7.82 -4.28
CA SER A 45 14.92 -7.04 -4.79
C SER A 45 14.47 -5.84 -5.61
N SER A 46 13.19 -5.80 -6.00
CA SER A 46 12.62 -4.75 -6.87
C SER A 46 11.10 -4.68 -6.74
N ARG A 47 10.53 -3.51 -7.08
CA ARG A 47 9.08 -3.26 -7.08
C ARG A 47 8.35 -4.24 -7.99
N GLU A 48 8.92 -4.54 -9.15
CA GLU A 48 8.35 -5.48 -10.12
C GLU A 48 8.21 -6.90 -9.55
N GLU A 49 9.17 -7.36 -8.73
CA GLU A 49 9.07 -8.65 -8.05
C GLU A 49 7.97 -8.67 -7.00
N ALA A 50 7.83 -7.58 -6.23
CA ALA A 50 6.74 -7.44 -5.25
C ALA A 50 5.36 -7.47 -5.93
N ILE A 51 5.18 -6.74 -7.04
CA ILE A 51 3.93 -6.75 -7.82
C ILE A 51 3.67 -8.14 -8.42
N ALA A 52 4.71 -8.83 -8.92
CA ALA A 52 4.58 -10.18 -9.44
C ALA A 52 4.13 -11.16 -8.36
N ALA A 53 4.66 -11.04 -7.14
CA ALA A 53 4.25 -11.86 -6.00
C ALA A 53 2.78 -11.61 -5.60
N ILE A 54 2.35 -10.34 -5.54
CA ILE A 54 0.93 -9.99 -5.31
C ILE A 54 0.05 -10.59 -6.41
N THR A 55 0.44 -10.43 -7.67
CA THR A 55 -0.30 -10.93 -8.82
C THR A 55 -0.43 -12.45 -8.77
N GLN A 56 0.64 -13.16 -8.43
CA GLN A 56 0.61 -14.61 -8.25
C GLN A 56 -0.35 -15.01 -7.12
N HIS A 57 -0.24 -14.37 -5.96
CA HIS A 57 -1.08 -14.66 -4.79
C HIS A 57 -2.57 -14.40 -5.06
N VAL A 58 -2.87 -13.37 -5.84
CA VAL A 58 -4.23 -13.05 -6.31
C VAL A 58 -4.73 -14.10 -7.29
N ASN A 59 -3.89 -14.54 -8.23
CA ASN A 59 -4.22 -15.58 -9.20
C ASN A 59 -4.51 -16.93 -8.52
N GLU A 60 -3.73 -17.30 -7.51
CA GLU A 60 -3.96 -18.48 -6.67
C GLU A 60 -5.34 -18.44 -5.94
N GLN A 61 -5.86 -17.24 -5.69
CA GLN A 61 -7.18 -17.01 -5.09
C GLN A 61 -8.32 -16.89 -6.12
N ASN A 62 -8.08 -17.22 -7.40
CA ASN A 62 -9.04 -17.02 -8.51
C ASN A 62 -9.43 -15.54 -8.71
N GLY A 63 -8.51 -14.63 -8.37
CA GLY A 63 -8.57 -13.23 -8.74
C GLY A 63 -7.61 -12.90 -9.88
N GLN A 64 -7.83 -11.77 -10.53
CA GLN A 64 -6.96 -11.21 -11.54
C GLN A 64 -6.66 -9.77 -11.18
N VAL A 65 -5.39 -9.42 -11.08
CA VAL A 65 -4.99 -8.00 -10.99
C VAL A 65 -5.28 -7.35 -12.34
N THR A 66 -6.24 -6.43 -12.38
CA THR A 66 -6.63 -5.71 -13.60
C THR A 66 -5.91 -4.36 -13.70
N GLU A 67 -5.60 -3.74 -12.57
CA GLU A 67 -4.88 -2.47 -12.51
C GLU A 67 -3.95 -2.44 -11.30
N SER A 68 -2.81 -1.77 -11.43
CA SER A 68 -1.88 -1.53 -10.34
C SER A 68 -1.33 -0.12 -10.44
N HIS A 69 -1.50 0.66 -9.37
CA HIS A 69 -1.01 2.03 -9.26
C HIS A 69 -0.08 2.14 -8.06
N SER A 70 1.05 2.81 -8.21
CA SER A 70 1.88 3.16 -7.05
C SER A 70 2.20 4.64 -7.01
N ALA A 71 2.38 5.16 -5.80
CA ALA A 71 2.76 6.53 -5.54
C ALA A 71 3.69 6.57 -4.31
N PRO A 72 4.63 7.52 -4.24
CA PRO A 72 5.39 7.75 -3.01
C PRO A 72 4.42 8.13 -1.88
N PHE A 73 4.61 7.56 -0.69
CA PHE A 73 3.80 7.91 0.49
C PHE A 73 4.11 9.32 0.96
N ASN A 74 5.39 9.71 0.93
CA ASN A 74 5.87 11.06 1.21
C ASN A 74 7.20 11.28 0.48
N ASP A 75 7.50 12.52 0.08
CA ASP A 75 8.75 12.92 -0.60
C ASP A 75 10.02 12.60 0.20
N TYR A 76 9.89 12.40 1.51
CA TYR A 76 10.99 12.16 2.45
C TYR A 76 11.08 10.74 2.99
N SER A 77 10.09 9.89 2.68
CA SER A 77 10.07 8.49 3.10
C SER A 77 10.43 7.61 1.92
N HIS A 78 11.32 6.63 2.10
CA HIS A 78 11.57 5.56 1.12
C HIS A 78 10.42 4.54 1.05
N VAL A 79 9.19 5.03 1.28
CA VAL A 79 7.97 4.25 1.36
C VAL A 79 7.09 4.64 0.17
N GLU A 80 6.69 3.65 -0.60
CA GLU A 80 5.72 3.80 -1.68
C GLU A 80 4.42 3.08 -1.32
N TRP A 81 3.30 3.72 -1.61
CA TRP A 81 1.99 3.10 -1.62
C TRP A 81 1.79 2.36 -2.95
N LEU A 82 1.44 1.07 -2.91
CA LEU A 82 0.96 0.30 -4.05
C LEU A 82 -0.50 -0.11 -3.89
N THR A 83 -1.37 0.36 -4.77
CA THR A 83 -2.78 -0.07 -4.86
C THR A 83 -2.96 -1.00 -6.05
N VAL A 84 -3.66 -2.10 -5.86
CA VAL A 84 -4.02 -3.04 -6.93
C VAL A 84 -5.53 -3.24 -6.95
N THR A 85 -6.08 -3.29 -8.15
CA THR A 85 -7.47 -3.63 -8.43
C THR A 85 -7.51 -5.10 -8.82
N ILE A 86 -8.29 -5.89 -8.09
CA ILE A 86 -8.43 -7.33 -8.25
C ILE A 86 -9.85 -7.62 -8.70
N GLU A 87 -10.00 -8.27 -9.85
CA GLU A 87 -11.27 -8.81 -10.31
C GLU A 87 -11.32 -10.31 -10.03
N THR A 88 -12.31 -10.75 -9.27
CA THR A 88 -12.55 -12.18 -8.99
C THR A 88 -13.49 -12.81 -10.02
N ASP A 89 -13.51 -14.14 -10.12
CA ASP A 89 -14.42 -14.90 -11.02
C ASP A 89 -15.91 -14.49 -10.89
N HIS A 90 -16.34 -14.06 -9.70
CA HIS A 90 -17.68 -13.54 -9.45
C HIS A 90 -17.92 -12.11 -9.96
N LYS A 91 -17.00 -11.53 -10.74
CA LYS A 91 -16.97 -10.10 -11.15
C LYS A 91 -17.01 -9.14 -9.97
N GLN A 92 -16.52 -9.56 -8.80
CA GLN A 92 -16.34 -8.64 -7.68
C GLN A 92 -14.99 -7.96 -7.87
N ILE A 93 -15.04 -6.63 -7.88
CA ILE A 93 -13.86 -5.78 -7.92
C ILE A 93 -13.48 -5.47 -6.48
N GLU A 94 -12.29 -5.90 -6.10
CA GLU A 94 -11.68 -5.66 -4.79
C GLU A 94 -10.43 -4.81 -4.99
N ASN A 95 -10.30 -3.73 -4.23
CA ASN A 95 -9.10 -2.91 -4.24
C ASN A 95 -8.27 -3.28 -3.01
N ARG A 96 -6.99 -3.57 -3.18
CA ARG A 96 -6.05 -3.81 -2.07
C ARG A 96 -4.91 -2.82 -2.14
N ALA A 97 -4.49 -2.33 -0.98
CA ALA A 97 -3.30 -1.51 -0.86
C ALA A 97 -2.19 -2.27 -0.13
N TYR A 98 -0.97 -1.93 -0.47
CA TYR A 98 0.27 -2.44 0.09
C TYR A 98 1.25 -1.29 0.24
N TYR A 99 2.20 -1.43 1.17
CA TYR A 99 3.32 -0.52 1.31
C TYR A 99 4.60 -1.19 0.86
N LEU A 100 5.38 -0.50 0.04
CA LEU A 100 6.70 -0.90 -0.42
C LEU A 100 7.71 -0.02 0.33
N VAL A 101 8.41 -0.59 1.30
CA VAL A 101 9.43 0.10 2.06
C VAL A 101 10.78 -0.28 1.49
N SER A 102 11.49 0.68 0.92
CA SER A 102 12.85 0.46 0.42
C SER A 102 13.85 0.72 1.53
N ASP A 103 14.52 -0.33 1.99
CA ASP A 103 15.67 -0.19 2.90
C ASP A 103 16.89 0.20 2.06
N GLU A 104 17.14 1.51 1.99
CA GLU A 104 18.45 2.05 1.63
C GLU A 104 19.21 2.22 2.94
N GLY A 105 19.91 1.16 3.37
CA GLY A 105 20.72 1.17 4.58
C GLY A 105 21.61 2.41 4.67
N TYR A 106 21.49 3.13 5.79
CA TYR A 106 22.30 4.29 6.17
C TYR A 106 23.76 3.94 6.43
#